data_AF-A0A0D3AEW9-F1
#
_entry.id   AF-A0A0D3AEW9-F1
#
_cell.length_a   1.000
_cell.length_b   1.000
_cell.length_c   1.000
_cell.angle_alpha   90.00
_cell.angle_beta   90.00
_cell.angle_gamma   90.00
#
_symmetry.space_group_name_H-M   'P 1'
#
loop_
_entity.id
_entity.type
_entity.pdbx_description
1 polymer ?
#
loop_
_entity_poly.entity_id
_entity_poly.type
_entity_poly.pdbx_seq_one_letter_code
_entity_poly.pdbx_strand_id
1 'polypeptide(L)'
;MINEYIKGAYFCGPIEEQVLSYWKESLVNSNLVLFMRYEEMIEKPVAQVMRLADFLGCSFSEEEKQSGMVEKILELCSLGNLSNLEANKIGTSTCGIAHHAFFRKGGVGDWKNHLTDEMARKINEMVEKKLEGSGLKFD
;
A
#
# COMPACT_ATOMS: atom_id res chain seq x y z
N MET A 1 -19.08 -1.44 -13.17
CA MET A 1 -17.92 -1.66 -12.28
C MET A 1 -17.45 -0.34 -11.67
N ILE A 2 -16.98 0.64 -12.47
CA ILE A 2 -16.50 1.93 -11.92
C ILE A 2 -17.56 2.75 -11.18
N ASN A 3 -18.81 2.75 -11.68
CA ASN A 3 -19.90 3.47 -10.99
C ASN A 3 -20.20 2.89 -9.61
N GLU A 4 -20.08 1.57 -9.43
CA GLU A 4 -20.26 0.92 -8.12
C GLU A 4 -19.07 1.21 -7.21
N TYR A 5 -17.85 1.28 -7.76
CA TYR A 5 -16.67 1.75 -7.04
C TYR A 5 -16.84 3.19 -6.53
N ILE A 6 -17.24 4.12 -7.39
CA ILE A 6 -17.47 5.53 -7.02
C ILE A 6 -18.58 5.69 -5.97
N LYS A 7 -19.57 4.80 -5.98
CA LYS A 7 -20.64 4.77 -4.96
C LYS A 7 -20.22 4.08 -3.66
N GLY A 8 -19.05 3.45 -3.61
CA GLY A 8 -18.63 2.63 -2.47
C GLY A 8 -19.32 1.26 -2.35
N ALA A 9 -20.07 0.84 -3.37
CA ALA A 9 -20.89 -0.38 -3.37
C ALA A 9 -20.08 -1.63 -3.76
N TYR A 10 -19.05 -1.95 -2.97
CA TYR A 10 -18.21 -3.13 -3.13
C TYR A 10 -17.71 -3.64 -1.77
N PHE A 11 -17.09 -4.81 -1.75
CA PHE A 11 -16.57 -5.41 -0.51
C PHE A 11 -15.58 -4.47 0.18
N CYS A 12 -15.81 -4.17 1.47
CA CYS A 12 -15.06 -3.17 2.23
C CYS A 12 -15.06 -1.75 1.60
N GLY A 13 -16.10 -1.37 0.85
CA GLY A 13 -16.30 0.02 0.41
C GLY A 13 -17.19 0.82 1.38
N PRO A 14 -17.19 2.16 1.32
CA PRO A 14 -16.28 3.02 0.54
C PRO A 14 -14.85 3.06 1.12
N ILE A 15 -13.83 2.95 0.26
CA ILE A 15 -12.43 2.88 0.70
C ILE A 15 -11.90 4.22 1.21
N GLU A 16 -12.37 5.32 0.64
CA GLU A 16 -11.93 6.67 0.98
C GLU A 16 -12.29 7.04 2.43
N GLU A 17 -13.41 6.55 2.94
CA GLU A 17 -13.81 6.77 4.34
C GLU A 17 -12.92 6.00 5.31
N GLN A 18 -12.51 4.78 4.95
CA GLN A 18 -11.55 3.99 5.73
C GLN A 18 -10.16 4.61 5.70
N VAL A 19 -9.69 5.03 4.52
CA VAL A 19 -8.40 5.72 4.39
C VAL A 19 -8.38 6.99 5.23
N LEU A 20 -9.45 7.79 5.19
CA LEU A 20 -9.56 9.00 5.99
C LEU A 20 -9.63 8.74 7.48
N SER A 21 -10.32 7.68 7.92
CA SER A 21 -10.40 7.37 9.35
C SER A 21 -9.02 7.01 9.91
N TYR A 22 -8.27 6.13 9.24
CA TYR A 22 -6.90 5.78 9.63
C TYR A 22 -5.91 6.94 9.48
N TRP A 23 -6.09 7.79 8.47
CA TRP A 23 -5.29 9.01 8.33
C TRP A 23 -5.47 9.93 9.55
N LYS A 24 -6.72 10.27 9.89
CA LYS A 24 -7.02 11.11 11.05
C LYS A 24 -6.51 10.48 12.34
N GLU A 25 -6.68 9.18 12.51
CA GLU A 25 -6.19 8.45 13.68
C GLU A 25 -4.66 8.52 13.78
N SER A 26 -3.94 8.41 12.66
CA SER A 26 -2.48 8.55 12.63
C SER A 26 -1.98 9.93 13.03
N LEU A 27 -2.79 10.98 12.86
CA LEU A 27 -2.45 12.33 13.30
C LEU A 27 -2.64 12.52 14.81
N VAL A 28 -3.61 11.81 15.41
CA VAL A 28 -3.93 11.91 16.85
C VAL A 28 -3.09 10.94 17.67
N ASN A 29 -2.92 9.71 17.18
CA ASN A 29 -2.27 8.59 17.85
C ASN A 29 -1.09 8.05 17.03
N SER A 30 -0.16 8.93 16.67
CA SER A 30 0.98 8.63 15.79
C SER A 30 1.93 7.56 16.32
N ASN A 31 1.90 7.29 17.63
CA ASN A 31 2.64 6.23 18.30
C ASN A 31 1.92 4.87 18.30
N LEU A 32 0.64 4.82 17.91
CA LEU A 32 -0.16 3.60 17.79
C LEU A 32 -0.57 3.28 16.35
N VAL A 33 -0.62 4.29 15.48
CA VAL A 33 -1.01 4.14 14.08
C VAL A 33 0.04 4.75 13.17
N LEU A 34 0.73 3.89 12.41
CA LEU A 34 1.63 4.29 11.35
C LEU A 34 0.90 4.30 10.01
N PHE A 35 0.65 5.48 9.46
CA PHE A 35 0.09 5.62 8.12
C PHE A 35 1.21 5.63 7.07
N MET A 36 1.16 4.70 6.11
CA MET A 36 2.12 4.55 5.02
C MET A 36 1.40 4.49 3.68
N ARG A 37 1.97 5.11 2.64
CA ARG A 37 1.43 5.09 1.27
C ARG A 37 2.21 4.08 0.41
N TYR A 38 1.51 3.37 -0.45
CA TYR A 38 2.11 2.34 -1.30
C TYR A 38 3.14 2.92 -2.27
N GLU A 39 2.82 4.06 -2.87
CA GLU A 39 3.67 4.78 -3.80
C GLU A 39 4.99 5.20 -3.14
N GLU A 40 4.94 5.67 -1.89
CA GLU A 40 6.14 6.02 -1.12
C GLU A 40 6.99 4.80 -0.75
N MET A 41 6.37 3.64 -0.51
CA MET A 41 7.09 2.39 -0.28
C MET A 41 7.85 1.92 -1.52
N ILE A 42 7.33 2.23 -2.71
CA ILE A 42 8.04 1.96 -3.97
C ILE A 42 9.11 3.00 -4.25
N GLU A 43 8.81 4.29 -4.04
CA GLU A 43 9.74 5.39 -4.35
C GLU A 43 10.92 5.43 -3.37
N LYS A 44 10.66 5.21 -2.07
CA LYS A 44 11.63 5.38 -0.97
C LYS A 44 11.64 4.15 -0.05
N PRO A 45 11.91 2.94 -0.57
CA PRO A 45 11.77 1.69 0.18
C PRO A 45 12.62 1.64 1.45
N VAL A 46 13.89 2.06 1.38
CA VAL A 46 14.81 2.11 2.53
C VAL A 46 14.25 3.00 3.64
N ALA A 47 13.82 4.22 3.29
CA ALA A 47 13.29 5.16 4.27
C ALA A 47 12.00 4.64 4.93
N GLN A 48 11.12 3.98 4.15
CA GLN A 48 9.88 3.41 4.68
C GLN A 48 10.13 2.21 5.60
N VAL A 49 11.10 1.34 5.29
CA VAL A 49 11.49 0.22 6.17
C VAL A 49 12.11 0.74 7.48
N MET A 50 12.99 1.73 7.41
CA MET A 50 13.56 2.35 8.61
C MET A 50 12.47 2.99 9.47
N ARG A 51 11.56 3.75 8.86
CA ARG A 51 10.41 4.36 9.55
C ARG A 51 9.50 3.32 10.22
N LEU A 52 9.27 2.18 9.58
CA LEU A 52 8.50 1.08 10.15
C LEU A 52 9.22 0.44 11.34
N ALA A 53 10.53 0.20 11.22
CA ALA A 53 11.34 -0.36 12.30
C ALA A 53 11.36 0.57 13.53
N ASP A 54 11.52 1.87 13.32
CA ASP A 54 11.45 2.87 14.39
C ASP A 54 10.09 2.85 15.09
N PHE A 55 9.00 2.80 14.32
CA PHE A 55 7.65 2.73 14.85
C PHE A 55 7.39 1.45 15.68
N LEU A 56 7.98 0.32 15.28
CA LEU A 56 7.88 -0.95 16.01
C LEU A 56 8.81 -1.02 17.23
N GLY A 57 9.64 0.00 17.47
CA GLY A 57 10.62 0.01 18.56
C GLY A 57 11.83 -0.89 18.31
N CYS A 58 12.11 -1.23 17.05
CA CYS A 58 13.24 -2.04 16.62
C CYS A 58 14.14 -1.30 15.61
N SER A 59 14.39 0.00 15.88
CA SER A 59 15.30 0.84 15.10
C SER A 59 16.63 0.15 14.81
N PHE A 60 17.09 0.27 13.56
CA PHE A 60 18.36 -0.32 13.13
C PHE A 60 19.56 0.38 13.79
N SER A 61 20.52 -0.40 14.27
CA SER A 61 21.82 0.10 14.70
C SER A 61 22.67 0.57 13.51
N GLU A 62 23.73 1.34 13.77
CA GLU A 62 24.66 1.75 12.70
C GLU A 62 25.39 0.55 12.10
N GLU A 63 25.70 -0.46 12.91
CA GLU A 63 26.30 -1.71 12.45
C GLU A 63 25.35 -2.48 11.53
N GLU A 64 24.06 -2.56 11.88
CA GLU A 64 23.06 -3.23 11.03
C GLU A 64 22.88 -2.51 9.69
N LYS A 65 22.84 -1.17 9.69
CA LYS A 65 22.81 -0.37 8.46
C LYS A 65 24.06 -0.62 7.61
N GLN A 66 25.24 -0.57 8.21
CA GLN A 66 26.51 -0.81 7.50
C GLN A 66 26.65 -2.24 6.98
N SER A 67 26.01 -3.22 7.65
CA SER A 67 26.01 -4.62 7.23
C SER A 67 25.11 -4.90 6.01
N GLY A 68 24.31 -3.94 5.58
CA GLY A 68 23.34 -4.10 4.49
C GLY A 68 22.05 -4.83 4.91
N MET A 69 21.71 -4.78 6.21
CA MET A 69 20.54 -5.49 6.75
C MET A 69 19.23 -4.97 6.15
N VAL A 70 19.12 -3.66 5.90
CA VAL A 70 17.92 -3.04 5.32
C VAL A 70 17.72 -3.52 3.89
N GLU A 71 18.78 -3.55 3.08
CA GLU A 71 18.77 -4.05 1.71
C GLU A 71 18.40 -5.53 1.66
N LYS A 72 18.89 -6.33 2.61
CA LYS A 72 18.53 -7.74 2.72
C LYS A 72 17.04 -7.94 3.03
N ILE A 73 16.46 -7.12 3.91
CA ILE A 73 15.01 -7.15 4.19
C ILE A 73 14.23 -6.78 2.94
N LEU A 74 14.64 -5.72 2.24
CA LEU A 74 13.99 -5.29 0.99
C LEU A 74 14.04 -6.38 -0.08
N GLU A 75 15.16 -7.07 -0.25
CA GLU A 75 15.29 -8.18 -1.20
C GLU A 75 14.37 -9.35 -0.81
N LEU A 76 14.39 -9.75 0.46
CA LEU A 76 13.56 -10.85 0.98
C LEU A 76 12.06 -10.57 0.82
N CYS A 77 11.65 -9.33 1.08
CA CYS A 77 10.25 -8.90 0.99
C CYS A 77 9.86 -8.37 -0.40
N SER A 78 10.79 -8.38 -1.37
CA SER A 78 10.52 -7.88 -2.72
C SER A 78 9.43 -8.71 -3.39
N LEU A 79 8.62 -8.06 -4.23
CA LEU A 79 7.63 -8.76 -5.04
C LEU A 79 8.28 -9.86 -5.88
N GLY A 80 9.46 -9.60 -6.44
CA GLY A 80 10.20 -10.56 -7.25
C GLY A 80 10.60 -11.80 -6.47
N ASN A 81 11.11 -11.65 -5.25
CA ASN A 81 11.45 -12.79 -4.40
C ASN A 81 10.19 -13.53 -3.94
N LEU A 82 9.23 -12.82 -3.34
CA LEU A 82 8.03 -13.43 -2.75
C LEU A 82 7.17 -14.15 -3.79
N SER A 83 6.97 -13.58 -4.97
CA SER A 83 6.19 -14.22 -6.04
C SER A 83 6.86 -15.48 -6.60
N ASN A 84 8.18 -15.61 -6.41
CA ASN A 84 8.95 -16.75 -6.89
C ASN A 84 9.04 -17.92 -5.91
N LEU A 85 8.66 -17.74 -4.64
CA LEU A 85 8.62 -18.80 -3.64
C LEU A 85 7.57 -19.87 -4.02
N GLU A 86 7.94 -21.14 -3.94
CA GLU A 86 7.03 -22.26 -4.24
C GLU A 86 5.72 -22.20 -3.45
N ALA A 87 5.80 -21.82 -2.17
CA ALA A 87 4.64 -21.63 -1.30
C ALA A 87 3.63 -20.60 -1.84
N ASN A 88 4.09 -19.62 -2.62
CA ASN A 88 3.27 -18.57 -3.21
C ASN A 88 2.86 -18.87 -4.66
N LYS A 89 3.45 -19.87 -5.31
CA LYS A 89 3.05 -20.31 -6.66
C LYS A 89 1.93 -21.34 -6.63
N ILE A 90 1.98 -22.24 -5.66
CA ILE A 90 1.13 -23.42 -5.58
C ILE A 90 0.20 -23.32 -4.38
N GLY A 91 -1.04 -23.78 -4.56
CA GLY A 91 -2.04 -23.85 -3.49
C GLY A 91 -3.04 -22.71 -3.50
N THR A 92 -3.88 -22.73 -2.46
CA THR A 92 -5.05 -21.88 -2.33
C THR A 92 -5.19 -21.44 -0.89
N SER A 93 -5.50 -20.17 -0.67
CA SER A 93 -5.76 -19.60 0.65
C SER A 93 -7.03 -20.17 1.27
N THR A 94 -7.23 -19.89 2.56
CA THR A 94 -8.45 -20.28 3.29
C THR A 94 -9.74 -19.71 2.69
N CYS A 95 -9.66 -18.61 1.92
CA CYS A 95 -10.79 -18.02 1.21
C CYS A 95 -10.92 -18.49 -0.25
N GLY A 96 -10.19 -19.51 -0.68
CA GLY A 96 -10.31 -20.07 -2.03
C GLY A 96 -9.53 -19.31 -3.11
N ILE A 97 -8.63 -18.40 -2.74
CA ILE A 97 -7.83 -17.62 -3.69
C ILE A 97 -6.51 -18.33 -3.95
N ALA A 98 -6.20 -18.62 -5.21
CA ALA A 98 -4.91 -19.22 -5.59
C ALA A 98 -3.75 -18.33 -5.13
N HIS A 99 -2.69 -18.90 -4.54
CA HIS A 99 -1.62 -18.11 -3.94
C HIS A 99 -0.93 -17.15 -4.93
N HIS A 100 -0.73 -17.59 -6.17
CA HIS A 100 -0.09 -16.75 -7.19
C HIS A 100 -0.94 -15.51 -7.54
N ALA A 101 -2.26 -15.54 -7.29
CA ALA A 101 -3.14 -14.42 -7.59
C ALA A 101 -2.90 -13.20 -6.68
N PHE A 102 -2.24 -13.37 -5.52
CA PHE A 102 -1.82 -12.26 -4.67
C PHE A 102 -0.67 -11.44 -5.27
N PHE A 103 0.06 -11.98 -6.25
CA PHE A 103 1.24 -11.36 -6.86
C PHE A 103 0.98 -11.08 -8.34
N ARG A 104 0.71 -9.82 -8.69
CA ARG A 104 0.39 -9.41 -10.08
C ARG A 104 1.54 -8.67 -10.77
N LYS A 105 1.46 -7.34 -10.84
CA LYS A 105 2.53 -6.48 -11.43
C LYS A 105 3.36 -5.76 -10.36
N GLY A 106 2.74 -5.39 -9.24
CA GLY A 106 3.37 -4.67 -8.12
C GLY A 106 4.09 -3.38 -8.51
N GLY A 107 3.46 -2.56 -9.33
CA GLY A 107 3.97 -1.25 -9.74
C GLY A 107 2.89 -0.18 -9.72
N VAL A 108 3.32 1.08 -9.69
CA VAL A 108 2.45 2.27 -9.67
C VAL A 108 1.98 2.62 -11.08
N GLY A 109 0.75 3.10 -11.22
CA GLY A 109 0.24 3.66 -12.47
C GLY A 109 -0.34 2.67 -13.49
N ASP A 110 -0.43 1.38 -13.14
CA ASP A 110 -0.99 0.37 -14.05
C ASP A 110 -2.47 0.63 -14.40
N TRP A 111 -3.18 1.46 -13.61
CA TRP A 111 -4.55 1.89 -13.90
C TRP A 111 -4.69 2.50 -15.31
N LYS A 112 -3.64 3.13 -15.85
CA LYS A 112 -3.61 3.71 -17.21
C LYS A 112 -3.83 2.68 -18.31
N ASN A 113 -3.56 1.41 -18.02
CA ASN A 113 -3.78 0.30 -18.95
C ASN A 113 -5.22 -0.25 -18.91
N HIS A 114 -6.04 0.16 -17.94
CA HIS A 114 -7.37 -0.41 -17.70
C HIS A 114 -8.50 0.63 -17.70
N LEU A 115 -8.20 1.89 -17.35
CA LEU A 115 -9.17 2.97 -17.25
C LEU A 115 -9.04 3.93 -18.42
N THR A 116 -10.17 4.43 -18.90
CA THR A 116 -10.18 5.60 -19.80
C THR A 116 -9.91 6.88 -19.01
N ASP A 117 -9.51 7.95 -19.69
CA ASP A 117 -9.28 9.26 -19.05
C ASP A 117 -10.54 9.79 -18.33
N GLU A 118 -11.72 9.56 -18.91
CA GLU A 118 -12.99 9.95 -18.29
C GLU A 118 -13.24 9.18 -16.97
N MET A 119 -12.93 7.88 -16.96
CA MET A 119 -13.05 7.02 -15.78
C MET A 119 -12.09 7.47 -14.67
N ALA A 120 -10.83 7.70 -15.01
CA ALA A 120 -9.82 8.18 -14.08
C ALA A 120 -10.19 9.55 -13.51
N ARG A 121 -10.64 10.48 -14.35
CA ARG A 121 -11.10 11.81 -13.90
C ARG A 121 -12.23 11.71 -12.88
N LYS A 122 -13.24 10.86 -13.13
CA LYS A 122 -14.37 10.68 -12.18
C LYS A 122 -13.92 10.13 -10.83
N ILE A 123 -12.95 9.21 -10.80
CA ILE A 123 -12.37 8.70 -9.55
C ILE A 123 -11.60 9.81 -8.84
N ASN A 124 -10.75 10.55 -9.55
CA ASN A 124 -9.97 11.64 -8.96
C ASN A 124 -10.86 12.72 -8.34
N GLU A 125 -11.91 13.16 -9.06
CA GLU A 125 -12.87 14.14 -8.54
C GLU A 125 -13.59 13.63 -7.27
N MET A 126 -13.93 12.35 -7.23
CA MET A 126 -14.53 11.73 -6.03
C MET A 126 -13.55 11.74 -4.85
N VAL A 127 -12.31 11.30 -5.08
CA VAL A 127 -11.26 11.23 -4.05
C VAL A 127 -10.93 12.63 -3.54
N GLU A 128 -10.67 13.60 -4.42
CA GLU A 128 -10.36 14.98 -4.05
C GLU A 128 -11.45 15.59 -3.17
N LYS A 129 -12.72 15.44 -3.57
CA LYS A 129 -13.87 15.94 -2.80
C LYS A 129 -13.95 15.30 -1.41
N LYS A 130 -13.66 14.01 -1.30
CA LYS A 130 -13.72 13.27 -0.03
C LYS A 130 -12.56 13.62 0.89
N LEU A 131 -11.37 13.84 0.33
CA LEU A 131 -10.15 14.19 1.07
C LEU A 131 -10.03 15.69 1.37
N GLU A 132 -10.92 16.52 0.83
CA GLU A 132 -10.90 17.97 1.04
C GLU A 132 -10.83 18.32 2.53
N GLY A 133 -9.91 19.24 2.87
CA GLY A 133 -9.70 19.69 4.25
C GLY A 133 -9.01 18.68 5.19
N SER A 134 -8.75 17.44 4.75
CA SER A 134 -8.07 16.42 5.59
C SER A 134 -6.56 16.60 5.67
N GLY A 135 -5.95 17.33 4.73
CA GLY A 135 -4.51 17.43 4.55
C GLY A 135 -3.87 16.21 3.88
N LEU A 136 -4.61 15.11 3.67
CA LEU A 136 -4.13 13.95 2.92
C LEU A 136 -4.18 14.24 1.41
N LYS A 137 -3.05 14.03 0.74
CA LYS A 137 -2.91 14.15 -0.72
C LYS A 137 -2.27 12.89 -1.29
N PHE A 138 -2.70 12.54 -2.50
CA PHE A 138 -2.11 11.49 -3.31
C PHE A 138 -1.50 12.16 -4.55
N ASP A 139 -0.33 11.68 -4.95
CA ASP A 139 0.47 12.20 -6.05
C ASP A 139 0.11 11.51 -7.39
#